data_AF-A0A4R5G416-F1
#
_entry.id   AF-A0A4R5G416-F1
#
_cell.length_a   1.000
_cell.length_b   1.000
_cell.length_c   1.000
_cell.angle_alpha   90.00
_cell.angle_beta   90.00
_cell.angle_gamma   90.00
#
_symmetry.space_group_name_H-M   'P 1'
#
loop_
_entity.id
_entity.type
_entity.pdbx_description
1 polymer ?
#
loop_
_entity_poly.entity_id
_entity_poly.type
_entity_poly.pdbx_seq_one_letter_code
_entity_poly.pdbx_strand_id
1 'polypeptide(L)'
;KKENWINDAQYVETYLSQNLTSGDKGGYVLKQKLLQKGVDAQLIDHQLANLDFSDLAEKTAQKLLRKYQNKLSTKTLKDKIIQNMMNKGFSYSEAKNAFETLDVEKDEEQEFELLNKELDKQYRKFSKKYEGYELNQRLTQALARKGFLYDDIKSALRDYL
;
A
#
# COMPACT_ATOMS: atom_id res chain seq x y z
N LYS A 1 -21.61 -29.62 24.06
CA LYS A 1 -21.36 -28.30 23.43
C LYS A 1 -20.22 -27.50 24.07
N LYS A 2 -19.83 -27.71 25.34
CA LYS A 2 -18.67 -27.02 25.96
C LYS A 2 -17.30 -27.43 25.38
N GLU A 3 -17.11 -28.70 25.03
CA GLU A 3 -15.81 -29.20 24.52
C GLU A 3 -15.43 -28.59 23.17
N ASN A 4 -16.40 -28.36 22.26
CA ASN A 4 -16.12 -27.74 20.96
C ASN A 4 -15.64 -26.28 21.12
N TRP A 5 -16.16 -25.54 22.10
CA TRP A 5 -15.79 -24.13 22.31
C TRP A 5 -14.36 -23.99 22.83
N ILE A 6 -13.90 -24.91 23.69
CA ILE A 6 -12.52 -24.95 24.18
C ILE A 6 -11.57 -25.24 23.02
N ASN A 7 -11.94 -26.18 22.14
CA ASN A 7 -11.16 -26.50 20.94
C ASN A 7 -11.10 -25.32 19.95
N ASP A 8 -12.24 -24.64 19.73
CA ASP A 8 -12.30 -23.48 18.83
C ASP A 8 -11.46 -22.31 19.36
N ALA A 9 -11.47 -22.06 20.67
CA ALA A 9 -10.65 -21.00 21.27
C ALA A 9 -9.14 -21.26 21.08
N GLN A 10 -8.70 -22.48 21.38
CA GLN A 10 -7.29 -22.88 21.20
C GLN A 10 -6.88 -22.88 19.73
N TYR A 11 -7.79 -23.29 18.83
CA TYR A 11 -7.57 -23.22 17.39
C TYR A 11 -7.38 -21.78 16.90
N VAL A 12 -8.26 -20.86 17.32
CA VAL A 12 -8.17 -19.43 16.96
C VAL A 12 -6.86 -18.83 17.46
N GLU A 13 -6.55 -19.02 18.74
CA GLU A 13 -5.33 -18.50 19.35
C GLU A 13 -4.07 -18.97 18.61
N THR A 14 -3.99 -20.28 18.34
CA THR A 14 -2.87 -20.87 17.59
C THR A 14 -2.78 -20.27 16.18
N TYR A 15 -3.91 -20.15 15.49
CA TYR A 15 -3.97 -19.60 14.12
C TYR A 15 -3.50 -18.14 14.05
N LEU A 16 -3.95 -17.31 14.99
CA LEU A 16 -3.58 -15.90 15.06
C LEU A 16 -2.11 -15.73 15.45
N SER A 17 -1.63 -16.49 16.44
CA SER A 17 -0.23 -16.46 16.90
C SER A 17 0.75 -16.85 15.78
N GLN A 18 0.41 -17.89 15.01
CA GLN A 18 1.18 -18.30 13.83
C GLN A 18 1.29 -17.16 12.80
N ASN A 19 0.20 -16.41 12.57
CA ASN A 19 0.21 -15.28 11.66
C ASN A 19 1.04 -14.10 12.18
N LEU A 20 1.01 -13.80 13.48
CA LEU A 20 1.87 -12.76 14.06
C LEU A 20 3.36 -13.11 13.95
N THR A 21 3.69 -14.40 14.11
CA THR A 21 5.07 -14.88 14.07
C THR A 21 5.64 -14.94 12.66
N SER A 22 4.84 -15.39 11.69
CA SER A 22 5.35 -15.78 10.36
C SER A 22 4.47 -15.36 9.19
N GLY A 23 3.30 -14.78 9.47
CA GLY A 23 2.33 -14.34 8.48
C GLY A 23 2.58 -12.91 8.01
N ASP A 24 1.58 -12.39 7.30
CA ASP A 24 1.56 -11.02 6.76
C ASP A 24 0.13 -10.48 6.59
N LYS A 25 -0.82 -11.06 7.32
CA LYS A 25 -2.25 -10.72 7.25
C LYS A 25 -2.67 -9.90 8.45
N GLY A 26 -3.51 -8.91 8.23
CA GLY A 26 -4.18 -8.17 9.29
C GLY A 26 -5.48 -8.84 9.76
N GLY A 27 -6.04 -8.31 10.84
CA GLY A 27 -7.19 -8.88 11.54
C GLY A 27 -8.41 -9.16 10.65
N TYR A 28 -8.69 -8.32 9.65
CA TYR A 28 -9.86 -8.52 8.78
C TYR A 28 -9.78 -9.83 7.98
N VAL A 29 -8.64 -10.10 7.33
CA VAL A 29 -8.46 -11.32 6.53
C VAL A 29 -8.44 -12.56 7.44
N LEU A 30 -7.86 -12.46 8.63
CA LEU A 30 -7.86 -13.54 9.61
C LEU A 30 -9.28 -13.86 10.08
N LYS A 31 -10.07 -12.84 10.42
CA LYS A 31 -11.48 -12.97 10.79
C LYS A 31 -12.28 -13.66 9.70
N GLN A 32 -12.16 -13.21 8.45
CA GLN A 32 -12.87 -13.82 7.33
C GLN A 32 -12.54 -15.31 7.15
N LYS A 33 -11.27 -15.70 7.30
CA LYS A 33 -10.85 -17.10 7.19
C LYS A 33 -11.37 -17.97 8.33
N LEU A 34 -11.41 -17.45 9.56
CA LEU A 34 -11.93 -18.18 10.72
C LEU A 34 -13.46 -18.33 10.65
N LEU A 35 -14.18 -17.29 10.19
CA LEU A 35 -15.62 -17.36 9.92
C LEU A 35 -15.95 -18.43 8.87
N GLN A 36 -15.17 -18.50 7.77
CA GLN A 36 -15.35 -19.55 6.74
C GLN A 36 -15.12 -20.97 7.27
N LYS A 37 -14.36 -21.11 8.36
CA LYS A 37 -14.13 -22.38 9.04
C LYS A 37 -15.21 -22.72 10.07
N GLY A 38 -16.23 -21.88 10.21
CA GLY A 38 -17.36 -22.08 11.11
C GLY A 38 -17.10 -21.67 12.56
N VAL A 39 -16.02 -20.94 12.83
CA VAL A 39 -15.71 -20.42 14.17
C VAL A 39 -16.66 -19.26 14.51
N ASP A 40 -17.11 -19.21 15.75
CA ASP A 40 -17.99 -18.15 16.25
C ASP A 40 -17.36 -16.75 16.14
N ALA A 41 -18.15 -15.78 15.66
CA ALA A 41 -17.69 -14.42 15.44
C ALA A 41 -17.27 -13.69 16.73
N GLN A 42 -17.98 -13.92 17.84
CA GLN A 42 -17.68 -13.27 19.12
C GLN A 42 -16.36 -13.77 19.69
N LEU A 43 -16.08 -15.08 19.55
CA LEU A 43 -14.81 -15.67 19.95
C LEU A 43 -13.64 -15.06 19.15
N ILE A 44 -13.79 -14.93 17.83
CA ILE A 44 -12.78 -14.34 16.96
C ILE A 44 -12.52 -12.88 17.35
N ASP A 45 -13.58 -12.09 17.52
CA ASP A 45 -13.49 -10.67 17.86
C ASP A 45 -12.83 -10.44 19.22
N HIS A 46 -13.18 -11.26 20.21
CA HIS A 46 -12.53 -11.25 21.53
C HIS A 46 -11.03 -11.55 21.43
N GLN A 47 -10.63 -12.57 20.66
CA GLN A 47 -9.23 -12.92 20.49
C GLN A 47 -8.44 -11.85 19.73
N LEU A 48 -9.01 -11.31 18.64
CA LEU A 48 -8.37 -10.24 17.86
C LEU A 48 -8.19 -8.94 18.65
N ALA A 49 -9.13 -8.61 19.55
CA ALA A 49 -9.04 -7.40 20.37
C ALA A 49 -7.83 -7.40 21.33
N ASN A 50 -7.30 -8.57 21.66
CA ASN A 50 -6.15 -8.72 22.56
C ASN A 50 -4.81 -8.78 21.81
N LEU A 51 -4.81 -8.69 20.48
CA LEU A 51 -3.61 -8.79 19.67
C LEU A 51 -3.15 -7.43 19.16
N ASP A 52 -1.84 -7.24 19.18
CA ASP A 52 -1.20 -6.10 18.55
C ASP A 52 -0.64 -6.51 17.18
N PHE A 53 -1.11 -5.83 16.13
CA PHE A 53 -0.65 -6.02 14.76
C PHE A 53 0.41 -4.99 14.33
N SER A 54 0.80 -4.06 15.20
CA SER A 54 1.69 -2.94 14.86
C SER A 54 3.02 -3.43 14.28
N ASP A 55 3.73 -4.32 14.97
CA ASP A 55 5.00 -4.89 14.49
C ASP A 55 4.85 -5.60 13.13
N LEU A 56 3.74 -6.31 12.94
CA LEU A 56 3.47 -7.03 11.69
C LEU A 56 3.16 -6.05 10.56
N ALA A 57 2.39 -5.00 10.86
CA ALA A 57 2.05 -3.93 9.94
C ALA A 57 3.31 -3.20 9.47
N GLU A 58 4.22 -2.84 10.38
CA GLU A 58 5.49 -2.18 10.07
C GLU A 58 6.39 -3.05 9.18
N LYS A 59 6.61 -4.31 9.56
CA LYS A 59 7.39 -5.26 8.73
C LYS A 59 6.79 -5.41 7.33
N THR A 60 5.47 -5.47 7.24
CA THR A 60 4.76 -5.57 5.96
C THR A 60 4.91 -4.29 5.13
N ALA A 61 4.76 -3.13 5.76
CA ALA A 61 4.92 -1.83 5.12
C ALA A 61 6.34 -1.64 4.60
N GLN A 62 7.36 -1.97 5.41
CA GLN A 62 8.77 -1.90 5.02
C GLN A 62 9.10 -2.81 3.83
N LYS A 63 8.54 -4.03 3.80
CA LYS A 63 8.70 -4.95 2.66
C LYS A 63 8.06 -4.37 1.38
N LEU A 64 6.91 -3.71 1.50
CA LEU A 64 6.26 -3.05 0.37
C LEU A 64 7.04 -1.81 -0.08
N LEU A 65 7.59 -1.03 0.85
CA LEU A 65 8.42 0.13 0.56
C LEU A 65 9.62 -0.26 -0.32
N ARG A 66 10.43 -1.23 0.12
CA ARG A 66 11.59 -1.73 -0.64
C ARG A 66 11.23 -2.19 -2.06
N LYS A 67 10.00 -2.69 -2.25
CA LYS A 67 9.52 -3.18 -3.56
C LYS A 67 9.15 -2.05 -4.52
N TYR A 68 8.68 -0.91 -4.00
CA TYR A 68 8.00 0.13 -4.77
C TYR A 68 8.68 1.51 -4.76
N GLN A 69 9.54 1.80 -3.78
CA GLN A 69 10.17 3.12 -3.61
C GLN A 69 10.87 3.62 -4.89
N ASN A 70 11.68 2.77 -5.54
CA ASN A 70 12.40 3.12 -6.77
C ASN A 70 11.54 3.05 -8.05
N LYS A 71 10.20 3.03 -7.94
CA LYS A 71 9.29 2.80 -9.08
C LYS A 71 8.12 3.77 -9.13
N LEU A 72 7.79 4.42 -8.04
CA LEU A 72 6.60 5.24 -7.88
C LEU A 72 7.00 6.53 -7.19
N SER A 73 6.37 7.64 -7.58
CA SER A 73 6.45 8.87 -6.79
C SER A 73 5.98 8.61 -5.36
N THR A 74 6.52 9.36 -4.41
CA THR A 74 6.24 9.36 -2.98
C THR A 74 4.75 9.32 -2.69
N LYS A 75 3.96 10.15 -3.40
CA LYS A 75 2.50 10.16 -3.25
C LYS A 75 1.88 8.83 -3.68
N THR A 76 2.21 8.35 -4.87
CA THR A 76 1.68 7.09 -5.39
C THR A 76 2.18 5.89 -4.58
N LEU A 77 3.40 5.97 -4.03
CA LEU A 77 4.01 4.99 -3.17
C LEU A 77 3.22 4.83 -1.87
N LYS A 78 2.90 5.95 -1.19
CA LYS A 78 2.05 5.97 0.00
C LYS A 78 0.71 5.29 -0.27
N ASP A 79 0.00 5.74 -1.31
CA ASP A 79 -1.30 5.19 -1.68
C ASP A 79 -1.20 3.70 -2.00
N LYS A 80 -0.13 3.29 -2.72
CA LYS A 80 0.08 1.89 -3.08
C LYS A 80 0.35 1.00 -1.87
N ILE A 81 1.14 1.46 -0.91
CA ILE A 81 1.43 0.71 0.31
C ILE A 81 0.16 0.55 1.14
N ILE A 82 -0.56 1.64 1.40
CA ILE A 82 -1.82 1.61 2.16
C ILE A 82 -2.82 0.64 1.53
N GLN A 83 -3.02 0.72 0.21
CA GLN A 83 -3.93 -0.19 -0.51
C GLN A 83 -3.49 -1.66 -0.42
N ASN A 84 -2.19 -1.95 -0.53
CA ASN A 84 -1.70 -3.32 -0.38
C ASN A 84 -1.90 -3.87 1.04
N MET A 85 -1.70 -3.04 2.06
CA MET A 85 -1.92 -3.42 3.45
C MET A 85 -3.41 -3.66 3.72
N MET A 86 -4.30 -2.80 3.23
CA MET A 86 -5.75 -3.03 3.33
C MET A 86 -6.17 -4.35 2.67
N ASN A 87 -5.62 -4.66 1.50
CA ASN A 87 -5.86 -5.96 0.83
C ASN A 87 -5.31 -7.16 1.63
N LYS A 88 -4.30 -6.95 2.47
CA LYS A 88 -3.80 -7.95 3.42
C LYS A 88 -4.64 -8.05 4.69
N GLY A 89 -5.63 -7.18 4.87
CA GLY A 89 -6.57 -7.20 5.99
C GLY A 89 -6.20 -6.29 7.15
N PHE A 90 -5.22 -5.40 6.98
CA PHE A 90 -4.98 -4.33 7.94
C PHE A 90 -6.05 -3.25 7.79
N SER A 91 -6.40 -2.60 8.90
CA SER A 91 -7.24 -1.40 8.88
C SER A 91 -6.50 -0.24 8.19
N TYR A 92 -7.25 0.76 7.77
CA TYR A 92 -6.66 1.98 7.21
C TYR A 92 -5.74 2.69 8.22
N SER A 93 -6.14 2.73 9.50
CA SER A 93 -5.34 3.35 10.57
C SER A 93 -4.02 2.63 10.78
N GLU A 94 -4.01 1.30 10.86
CA GLU A 94 -2.78 0.52 10.99
C GLU A 94 -1.87 0.72 9.77
N ALA A 95 -2.44 0.68 8.56
CA ALA A 95 -1.69 0.87 7.33
C ALA A 95 -1.10 2.29 7.22
N LYS A 96 -1.85 3.31 7.63
CA LYS A 96 -1.39 4.70 7.65
C LYS A 96 -0.28 4.89 8.68
N ASN A 97 -0.48 4.44 9.91
CA ASN A 97 0.49 4.55 10.99
C ASN A 97 1.79 3.82 10.61
N ALA A 98 1.68 2.58 10.13
CA ALA A 98 2.84 1.79 9.70
C ALA A 98 3.58 2.38 8.50
N PHE A 99 2.93 3.21 7.66
CA PHE A 99 3.63 3.96 6.62
C PHE A 99 4.30 5.22 7.18
N GLU A 100 3.66 5.91 8.12
CA GLU A 100 4.19 7.13 8.75
C GLU A 100 5.39 6.85 9.66
N THR A 101 5.53 5.62 10.18
CA THR A 101 6.74 5.18 10.88
C THR A 101 7.89 4.78 9.94
N LEU A 102 7.63 4.65 8.64
CA LEU A 102 8.70 4.42 7.67
C LEU A 102 9.45 5.72 7.44
N ASP A 103 10.77 5.64 7.53
CA ASP A 103 11.66 6.71 7.10
C ASP A 103 11.72 6.75 5.57
N VAL A 104 10.70 7.35 4.95
CA VAL A 104 10.66 7.57 3.51
C VAL A 104 11.39 8.88 3.23
N GLU A 105 12.70 8.79 3.01
CA GLU A 105 13.47 9.91 2.53
C GLU A 105 12.90 10.40 1.19
N LYS A 106 12.57 11.70 1.14
CA LYS A 106 12.25 12.36 -0.12
C LYS A 106 13.55 12.57 -0.88
N ASP A 107 13.94 11.56 -1.62
CA ASP A 107 15.04 11.65 -2.57
C ASP A 107 14.54 12.42 -3.81
N GLU A 108 14.83 13.73 -3.84
CA GLU A 108 14.46 14.64 -4.93
C GLU A 108 15.07 14.20 -6.26
N GLU A 109 16.27 13.62 -6.25
CA GLU A 109 16.94 13.10 -7.44
C GLU A 109 16.17 11.89 -7.98
N GLN A 110 15.79 10.96 -7.11
CA GLN A 110 14.95 9.82 -7.48
C GLN A 110 13.57 10.24 -8.02
N GLU A 111 12.90 11.21 -7.39
CA GLU A 111 11.62 11.74 -7.90
C GLU A 111 11.77 12.33 -9.30
N PHE A 112 12.84 13.11 -9.51
CA PHE A 112 13.15 13.69 -10.80
C PHE A 112 13.41 12.61 -11.87
N GLU A 113 14.19 11.57 -11.54
CA GLU A 113 14.42 10.43 -12.45
C GLU A 113 13.13 9.69 -12.80
N LEU A 114 12.28 9.42 -11.81
CA LEU A 114 10.98 8.76 -12.01
C LEU A 114 10.04 9.62 -12.88
N LEU A 115 10.04 10.93 -12.66
CA LEU A 115 9.27 11.89 -13.45
C LEU A 115 9.71 11.86 -14.91
N ASN A 116 11.02 12.02 -15.18
CA ASN A 116 11.54 12.02 -16.55
C ASN A 116 11.28 10.71 -17.28
N LYS A 117 11.47 9.58 -16.60
CA LYS A 117 11.21 8.26 -17.17
C LYS A 117 9.73 8.06 -17.53
N GLU A 118 8.81 8.52 -16.69
CA GLU A 118 7.38 8.44 -16.99
C GLU A 118 6.97 9.49 -18.04
N LEU A 119 7.58 10.68 -18.05
CA LEU A 119 7.39 11.71 -19.08
C LEU A 119 7.75 11.15 -20.46
N ASP A 120 8.95 10.58 -20.63
CA ASP A 120 9.38 9.93 -21.86
C ASP A 120 8.35 8.92 -22.40
N LYS A 121 7.86 8.09 -21.48
CA LYS A 121 6.90 7.04 -21.80
C LYS A 121 5.54 7.62 -22.22
N GLN A 122 5.05 8.64 -21.51
CA GLN A 122 3.78 9.28 -21.86
C GLN A 122 3.91 10.09 -23.15
N TYR A 123 5.05 10.76 -23.36
CA TYR A 123 5.35 11.50 -24.58
C TYR A 123 5.29 10.58 -25.80
N ARG A 124 6.03 9.47 -25.80
CA ARG A 124 6.01 8.46 -26.88
C ARG A 124 4.60 7.97 -27.24
N LYS A 125 3.68 7.97 -26.27
CA LYS A 125 2.29 7.55 -26.47
C LYS A 125 1.42 8.69 -27.03
N PHE A 126 1.53 9.89 -26.47
CA PHE A 126 0.63 11.00 -26.78
C PHE A 126 1.09 11.85 -27.98
N SER A 127 2.39 11.97 -28.22
CA SER A 127 2.93 12.73 -29.37
C SER A 127 2.52 12.13 -30.72
N LYS A 128 2.08 10.87 -30.74
CA LYS A 128 1.51 10.23 -31.95
C LYS A 128 0.12 10.74 -32.34
N LYS A 129 -0.57 11.45 -31.43
CA LYS A 129 -1.98 11.84 -31.58
C LYS A 129 -2.25 13.31 -31.33
N TYR A 130 -1.38 13.96 -30.55
CA TYR A 130 -1.58 15.32 -30.08
C TYR A 130 -0.29 16.11 -30.25
N GLU A 131 -0.42 17.42 -30.46
CA GLU A 131 0.69 18.35 -30.63
C GLU A 131 0.43 19.65 -29.86
N GLY A 132 1.48 20.46 -29.70
CA GLY A 132 1.40 21.79 -29.08
C GLY A 132 0.75 21.78 -27.69
N TYR A 133 -0.21 22.69 -27.50
CA TYR A 133 -0.90 22.87 -26.21
C TYR A 133 -1.65 21.61 -25.75
N GLU A 134 -2.34 20.90 -26.65
CA GLU A 134 -3.10 19.71 -26.25
C GLU A 134 -2.16 18.60 -25.77
N LEU A 135 -1.02 18.38 -26.44
CA LEU A 135 -0.02 17.42 -25.99
C LEU A 135 0.48 17.75 -24.59
N ASN A 136 0.86 19.00 -24.35
CA ASN A 136 1.32 19.47 -23.05
C ASN A 136 0.26 19.19 -21.96
N GLN A 137 -0.99 19.56 -22.20
CA GLN A 137 -2.09 19.32 -21.27
C GLN A 137 -2.29 17.83 -20.96
N ARG A 138 -2.22 16.95 -21.97
CA ARG A 138 -2.35 15.48 -21.78
C ARG A 138 -1.21 14.91 -20.95
N LEU A 139 0.02 15.38 -21.17
CA LEU A 139 1.19 14.97 -20.40
C LEU A 139 1.07 15.43 -18.94
N THR A 140 0.73 16.69 -18.71
CA THR A 140 0.52 17.22 -17.36
C THR A 140 -0.51 16.39 -16.59
N GLN A 141 -1.68 16.13 -17.20
CA GLN A 141 -2.72 15.32 -16.57
C GLN A 141 -2.27 13.88 -16.28
N ALA A 142 -1.51 13.28 -17.19
CA ALA A 142 -1.01 11.92 -17.01
C ALA A 142 -0.01 11.82 -15.87
N LEU A 143 0.94 12.76 -15.78
CA LEU A 143 1.95 12.81 -14.72
C LEU A 143 1.33 13.21 -13.37
N ALA A 144 0.38 14.14 -13.34
CA ALA A 144 -0.35 14.47 -12.11
C ALA A 144 -1.13 13.28 -11.55
N ARG A 145 -1.75 12.46 -12.43
CA ARG A 145 -2.38 11.18 -12.02
C ARG A 145 -1.37 10.14 -11.52
N LYS A 146 -0.09 10.30 -11.84
CA LYS A 146 1.03 9.51 -11.31
C LYS A 146 1.62 10.10 -10.04
N GLY A 147 1.01 11.16 -9.48
CA GLY A 147 1.34 11.68 -8.17
C GLY A 147 2.51 12.66 -8.12
N PHE A 148 3.09 13.02 -9.27
CA PHE A 148 4.14 14.05 -9.34
C PHE A 148 3.56 15.44 -9.05
N LEU A 149 4.38 16.33 -8.47
CA LEU A 149 3.96 17.69 -8.16
C LEU A 149 3.82 18.52 -9.43
N TYR A 150 2.86 19.45 -9.41
CA TYR A 150 2.56 20.27 -10.58
C TYR A 150 3.76 21.12 -11.02
N ASP A 151 4.50 21.68 -10.06
CA ASP A 151 5.67 22.52 -10.36
C ASP A 151 6.80 21.72 -10.99
N ASP A 152 7.10 20.51 -10.49
CA ASP A 152 8.09 19.60 -11.08
C ASP A 152 7.69 19.19 -12.50
N ILE A 153 6.41 18.84 -12.70
CA ILE A 153 5.87 18.51 -14.03
C ILE A 153 6.03 19.70 -14.98
N LYS A 154 5.71 20.91 -14.53
CA LYS A 154 5.79 22.12 -15.34
C LYS A 154 7.25 22.47 -15.69
N SER A 155 8.18 22.25 -14.77
CA SER A 155 9.61 22.41 -15.03
C SER A 155 10.08 21.39 -16.06
N ALA A 156 9.82 20.10 -15.82
CA ALA A 156 10.24 19.02 -16.72
C ALA A 156 9.68 19.18 -18.14
N LEU A 157 8.41 19.57 -18.28
CA LEU A 157 7.80 19.80 -19.59
C LEU A 157 8.39 21.00 -20.35
N ARG A 158 8.89 22.02 -19.64
CA ARG A 158 9.54 23.18 -20.27
C ARG A 158 10.90 22.82 -20.85
N ASP A 159 11.64 21.96 -20.17
CA ASP A 159 12.98 21.55 -20.60
C ASP A 159 12.91 20.47 -21.69
N TYR A 160 11.78 19.77 -21.81
CA TYR A 160 11.58 18.63 -22.71
C TYR A 160 11.01 19.00 -24.08
N LEU A 161 10.14 20.01 -24.16
CA LEU A 161 9.41 20.43 -25.37
C LEU A 161 10.01 21.69 -25.99
#